data_AF-A0A522EC96-F1
#
_entry.id   AF-A0A522EC96-F1
#
_cell.length_a   1.000
_cell.length_b   1.000
_cell.length_c   1.000
_cell.angle_alpha   90.00
_cell.angle_beta   90.00
_cell.angle_gamma   90.00
#
_symmetry.space_group_name_H-M   'P 1'
#
loop_
_entity.id
_entity.type
_entity.pdbx_description
1 polymer ?
#
loop_
_entity_poly.entity_id
_entity_poly.type
_entity_poly.pdbx_seq_one_letter_code
_entity_poly.pdbx_strand_id
1 'polypeptide(L)'
;MGLFPQKKHKPVRHPEAKRKISVYEKTTGALGECLGKLGVNHFEEATPFFFDTVRKFFADFIPIHYKFTYEELRAEIENKHLTVELKKKISSFLSEMSDAEYHPDGIGKQHLHKFLLDFGEIVELLKEELVEIPASEQVQEKKWIFPFAKVLWDKLVHKKPVQTETEIQIIGLLAQGEHLVANNDVHAGRETYHQINTLFSDLPEGQ
;
A
#
# COMPACT_ATOMS: atom_id res chain seq x y z
N MET A 1 -33.82 36.54 -26.74
CA MET A 1 -33.49 35.13 -26.41
C MET A 1 -32.09 35.11 -25.83
N GLY A 2 -31.99 35.05 -24.50
CA GLY A 2 -30.72 35.11 -23.78
C GLY A 2 -30.08 33.74 -23.63
N LEU A 3 -28.97 33.52 -24.33
CA LEU A 3 -28.03 32.41 -24.11
C LEU A 3 -27.22 32.71 -22.85
N PHE A 4 -27.74 32.33 -21.68
CA PHE A 4 -26.93 32.32 -20.47
C PHE A 4 -26.03 31.07 -20.48
N PRO A 5 -24.70 31.22 -20.31
CA PRO A 5 -23.82 30.08 -20.18
C PRO A 5 -24.17 29.32 -18.89
N GLN A 6 -24.57 28.06 -19.04
CA GLN A 6 -24.78 27.18 -17.90
C GLN A 6 -23.47 27.07 -17.12
N LYS A 7 -23.45 27.57 -15.89
CA LYS A 7 -22.34 27.35 -14.95
C LYS A 7 -22.21 25.85 -14.75
N LYS A 8 -21.10 25.27 -15.23
CA LYS A 8 -20.73 23.89 -14.93
C LYS A 8 -20.62 23.76 -13.41
N HIS A 9 -21.57 23.07 -12.79
CA HIS A 9 -21.48 22.71 -11.38
C HIS A 9 -20.20 21.90 -11.18
N LYS A 10 -19.30 22.37 -10.30
CA LYS A 10 -18.17 21.55 -9.89
C LYS A 10 -18.73 20.36 -9.10
N PRO A 11 -18.38 19.11 -9.44
CA PRO A 11 -18.85 17.95 -8.69
C PRO A 11 -18.43 18.11 -7.23
N VAL A 12 -19.39 18.00 -6.32
CA VAL A 12 -19.17 18.08 -4.89
C VAL A 12 -18.55 16.75 -4.48
N ARG A 13 -17.20 16.67 -4.51
CA ARG A 13 -16.47 15.48 -4.05
C ARG A 13 -16.92 15.14 -2.62
N HIS A 14 -17.54 13.97 -2.45
CA HIS A 14 -18.02 13.50 -1.15
C HIS A 14 -16.84 13.48 -0.15
N PRO A 15 -16.97 14.09 1.05
CA PRO A 15 -15.87 14.23 2.00
C PRO A 15 -15.28 12.87 2.42
N GLU A 16 -16.09 11.82 2.41
CA GLU A 16 -15.66 10.45 2.71
C GLU A 16 -14.71 9.87 1.65
N ALA A 17 -14.93 10.17 0.37
CA ALA A 17 -14.07 9.70 -0.72
C ALA A 17 -12.69 10.34 -0.65
N LYS A 18 -12.64 11.65 -0.39
CA LYS A 18 -11.37 12.37 -0.17
C LYS A 18 -10.60 11.82 1.03
N ARG A 19 -11.30 11.50 2.14
CA ARG A 19 -10.67 10.89 3.31
C ARG A 19 -10.02 9.56 2.93
N LYS A 20 -10.80 8.65 2.32
CA LYS A 20 -10.33 7.31 1.96
C LYS A 20 -9.15 7.31 0.98
N ILE A 21 -9.15 8.20 -0.01
CA ILE A 21 -8.01 8.40 -0.92
C ILE A 21 -6.77 8.86 -0.14
N SER A 22 -6.91 9.83 0.77
CA SER A 22 -5.79 10.28 1.60
C SER A 22 -5.25 9.18 2.51
N VAL A 23 -6.12 8.31 3.04
CA VAL A 23 -5.72 7.15 3.85
C VAL A 23 -4.93 6.15 3.02
N TYR A 24 -5.38 5.86 1.80
CA TYR A 24 -4.67 5.00 0.86
C TYR A 24 -3.26 5.54 0.56
N GLU A 25 -3.14 6.80 0.15
CA GLU A 25 -1.84 7.43 -0.18
C GLU A 25 -0.84 7.40 0.99
N LYS A 26 -1.33 7.70 2.20
CA LYS A 26 -0.50 7.62 3.42
C LYS A 26 -0.03 6.20 3.70
N THR A 27 -0.91 5.22 3.48
CA THR A 27 -0.62 3.82 3.76
C THR A 27 0.37 3.25 2.76
N THR A 28 0.24 3.56 1.48
CA THR A 28 1.21 3.15 0.46
C THR A 28 2.60 3.72 0.75
N GLY A 29 2.69 4.98 1.19
CA GLY A 29 3.96 5.57 1.60
C GLY A 29 4.58 4.86 2.81
N ALA A 30 3.78 4.55 3.82
CA ALA A 30 4.24 3.80 5.00
C ALA A 30 4.69 2.37 4.66
N LEU A 31 4.04 1.69 3.72
CA LEU A 31 4.48 0.38 3.24
C LEU A 31 5.81 0.45 2.49
N GLY A 32 6.02 1.51 1.70
CA GLY A 32 7.32 1.79 1.07
C GLY A 32 8.43 1.97 2.10
N GLU A 33 8.16 2.69 3.19
CA GLU A 33 9.11 2.85 4.30
C GLU A 33 9.39 1.51 5.02
N CYS A 34 8.37 0.68 5.25
CA CYS A 34 8.55 -0.67 5.81
C CYS A 34 9.50 -1.51 4.94
N LEU A 35 9.28 -1.49 3.62
CA LEU A 35 10.11 -2.22 2.66
C LEU A 35 11.54 -1.67 2.61
N GLY A 36 11.71 -0.35 2.67
CA GLY A 36 13.02 0.29 2.77
C GLY A 36 13.80 -0.19 3.99
N LYS A 37 13.17 -0.20 5.17
CA LYS A 37 13.78 -0.69 6.43
C LYS A 37 14.16 -2.17 6.34
N LEU A 38 13.35 -3.00 5.67
CA LEU A 38 13.68 -4.41 5.41
C LEU A 38 14.89 -4.61 4.50
N GLY A 39 15.07 -3.72 3.51
CA GLY A 39 16.20 -3.74 2.59
C GLY A 39 17.53 -3.38 3.24
N VAL A 40 17.52 -2.51 4.24
CA VAL A 40 18.72 -2.09 5.00
C VAL A 40 19.03 -3.04 6.18
N ASN A 41 18.36 -4.19 6.26
CA ASN A 41 18.45 -5.15 7.38
C ASN A 41 18.05 -4.57 8.76
N HIS A 42 17.24 -3.51 8.79
CA HIS A 42 16.67 -2.96 10.02
C HIS A 42 15.36 -3.69 10.38
N PHE A 43 15.43 -5.02 10.47
CA PHE A 43 14.27 -5.88 10.67
C PHE A 43 13.52 -5.58 11.97
N GLU A 44 14.28 -5.31 13.05
CA GLU A 44 13.76 -4.99 14.38
C GLU A 44 12.96 -3.69 14.40
N GLU A 45 13.28 -2.73 13.52
CA GLU A 45 12.52 -1.49 13.36
C GLU A 45 11.32 -1.65 12.41
N ALA A 46 11.48 -2.44 11.35
CA ALA A 46 10.45 -2.64 10.33
C ALA A 46 9.22 -3.36 10.90
N THR A 47 9.44 -4.31 11.82
CA THR A 47 8.38 -5.12 12.42
C THR A 47 7.34 -4.30 13.18
N PRO A 48 7.69 -3.56 14.26
CA PRO A 48 6.72 -2.75 15.01
C PRO A 48 6.10 -1.65 14.13
N PHE A 49 6.90 -1.08 13.21
CA PHE A 49 6.42 -0.06 12.28
C PHE A 49 5.35 -0.59 11.32
N PHE A 50 5.48 -1.83 10.86
CA PHE A 50 4.46 -2.49 10.03
C PHE A 50 3.16 -2.72 10.80
N PHE A 51 3.23 -3.28 12.01
CA PHE A 51 2.03 -3.52 12.84
C PHE A 51 1.27 -2.21 13.12
N ASP A 52 2.00 -1.14 13.44
CA ASP A 52 1.42 0.20 13.63
C ASP A 52 0.81 0.76 12.34
N THR A 53 1.43 0.50 11.18
CA THR A 53 0.90 0.92 9.88
C THR A 53 -0.43 0.26 9.59
N VAL A 54 -0.56 -1.05 9.82
CA VAL A 54 -1.81 -1.79 9.64
C VAL A 54 -2.91 -1.23 10.54
N ARG A 55 -2.62 -1.01 11.82
CA ARG A 55 -3.59 -0.44 12.78
C ARG A 55 -4.06 0.95 12.37
N LYS A 56 -3.12 1.84 12.00
CA LYS A 56 -3.44 3.21 11.55
C LYS A 56 -4.30 3.20 10.30
N PHE A 57 -3.97 2.36 9.32
CA PHE A 57 -4.79 2.23 8.11
C PHE A 57 -6.23 1.89 8.47
N PHE A 58 -6.45 0.83 9.25
CA PHE A 58 -7.80 0.42 9.59
C PHE A 58 -8.53 1.43 10.48
N ALA A 59 -7.83 2.12 11.40
CA ALA A 59 -8.39 3.19 12.23
C ALA A 59 -8.85 4.41 11.41
N ASP A 60 -8.11 4.74 10.35
CA ASP A 60 -8.44 5.89 9.49
C ASP A 60 -9.45 5.50 8.39
N PHE A 61 -9.37 4.26 7.91
CA PHE A 61 -10.25 3.71 6.88
C PHE A 61 -11.65 3.44 7.43
N ILE A 62 -11.70 2.72 8.55
CA ILE A 62 -12.89 2.52 9.37
C ILE A 62 -12.73 3.47 10.55
N PRO A 63 -13.51 4.55 10.66
CA PRO A 63 -13.33 5.57 11.70
C PRO A 63 -13.68 5.02 13.10
N ILE A 64 -12.80 4.15 13.61
CA ILE A 64 -12.87 3.54 14.93
C ILE A 64 -12.10 4.48 15.85
N HIS A 65 -12.82 5.15 16.74
CA HIS A 65 -12.28 6.24 17.57
C HIS A 65 -11.57 5.75 18.86
N TYR A 66 -11.30 4.45 19.00
CA TYR A 66 -10.63 3.87 20.17
C TYR A 66 -9.51 2.91 19.75
N LYS A 67 -8.53 2.64 20.64
CA LYS A 67 -7.52 1.60 20.41
C LYS A 67 -8.23 0.25 20.38
N PHE A 68 -8.25 -0.40 19.23
CA PHE A 68 -8.94 -1.68 19.03
C PHE A 68 -7.96 -2.86 18.99
N THR A 69 -8.44 -4.05 19.34
CA THR A 69 -7.76 -5.32 19.08
C THR A 69 -8.05 -5.80 17.66
N TYR A 70 -7.24 -6.72 17.13
CA TYR A 70 -7.52 -7.31 15.81
C TYR A 70 -8.86 -8.06 15.77
N GLU A 71 -9.30 -8.61 16.89
CA GLU A 71 -10.61 -9.25 17.05
C GLU A 71 -11.76 -8.25 16.92
N GLU A 72 -11.65 -7.09 17.58
CA GLU A 72 -12.64 -6.00 17.49
C GLU A 72 -12.71 -5.45 16.06
N LEU A 73 -11.56 -5.26 15.41
CA LEU A 73 -11.50 -4.83 14.02
C LEU A 73 -12.18 -5.83 13.09
N ARG A 74 -11.99 -7.13 13.31
CA ARG A 74 -12.62 -8.19 12.51
C ARG A 74 -14.15 -8.11 12.62
N ALA A 75 -14.68 -7.95 13.84
CA ALA A 75 -16.11 -7.79 14.05
C ALA A 75 -16.69 -6.55 13.35
N GLU A 76 -15.96 -5.43 13.33
CA GLU A 76 -16.34 -4.22 12.60
C GLU A 76 -16.37 -4.42 11.08
N ILE A 77 -15.42 -5.17 10.53
CA ILE A 77 -15.33 -5.48 9.09
C ILE A 77 -16.49 -6.35 8.61
N GLU A 78 -16.94 -7.30 9.43
CA GLU A 78 -18.10 -8.13 9.12
C GLU A 78 -19.37 -7.29 8.89
N ASN A 79 -19.49 -6.15 9.57
CA ASN A 79 -20.62 -5.24 9.42
C ASN A 79 -20.51 -4.28 8.22
N LYS A 80 -19.41 -4.31 7.45
CA LYS A 80 -19.23 -3.45 6.27
C LYS A 80 -19.80 -4.05 4.99
N HIS A 81 -20.16 -3.18 4.06
CA HIS A 81 -20.48 -3.57 2.68
C HIS A 81 -19.18 -3.82 1.92
N LEU A 82 -18.66 -5.04 2.04
CA LEU A 82 -17.51 -5.57 1.31
C LEU A 82 -17.89 -6.92 0.73
N THR A 83 -17.24 -7.33 -0.36
CA THR A 83 -17.36 -8.69 -0.89
C THR A 83 -16.98 -9.73 0.17
N VAL A 84 -17.67 -10.88 0.14
CA VAL A 84 -17.45 -11.98 1.10
C VAL A 84 -16.00 -12.46 1.04
N GLU A 85 -15.40 -12.46 -0.15
CA GLU A 85 -14.01 -12.85 -0.36
C GLU A 85 -13.04 -11.87 0.32
N LEU A 86 -13.25 -10.56 0.17
CA LEU A 86 -12.43 -9.54 0.82
C LEU A 86 -12.57 -9.58 2.34
N LYS A 87 -13.80 -9.75 2.87
CA LYS A 87 -14.00 -9.95 4.32
C LYS A 87 -13.24 -11.14 4.85
N LYS A 88 -13.29 -12.27 4.14
CA LYS A 88 -12.57 -13.49 4.52
C LYS A 88 -11.05 -13.28 4.46
N LYS A 89 -10.55 -12.59 3.43
CA LYS A 89 -9.13 -12.26 3.28
C LYS A 89 -8.64 -11.38 4.43
N ILE A 90 -9.36 -10.30 4.73
CA ILE A 90 -8.99 -9.40 5.84
C ILE A 90 -9.09 -10.14 7.17
N SER A 91 -10.17 -10.90 7.41
CA SER A 91 -10.32 -11.71 8.62
C SER A 91 -9.16 -12.69 8.84
N SER A 92 -8.72 -13.37 7.77
CA SER A 92 -7.61 -14.33 7.84
C SER A 92 -6.30 -13.60 8.12
N PHE A 93 -6.05 -12.50 7.40
CA PHE A 93 -4.88 -11.65 7.61
C PHE A 93 -4.78 -11.11 9.05
N LEU A 94 -5.88 -10.57 9.59
CA LEU A 94 -5.90 -10.05 10.96
C LEU A 94 -5.69 -11.15 12.01
N SER A 95 -6.16 -12.37 11.75
CA SER A 95 -5.90 -13.52 12.62
C SER A 95 -4.42 -13.89 12.62
N GLU A 96 -3.81 -14.06 11.43
CA GLU A 96 -2.39 -14.38 11.30
C GLU A 96 -1.50 -13.29 11.92
N MET A 97 -1.88 -12.03 11.75
CA MET A 97 -1.22 -10.86 12.35
C MET A 97 -1.24 -10.91 13.89
N SER A 98 -2.40 -11.22 14.47
CA SER A 98 -2.54 -11.35 15.93
C SER A 98 -1.62 -12.45 16.45
N ASP A 99 -1.63 -13.62 15.82
CA ASP A 99 -0.78 -14.74 16.22
C ASP A 99 0.71 -14.37 16.12
N ALA A 100 1.11 -13.65 15.07
CA ALA A 100 2.49 -13.27 14.84
C ALA A 100 3.00 -12.15 15.77
N GLU A 101 2.15 -11.16 16.12
CA GLU A 101 2.55 -10.07 17.02
C GLU A 101 2.82 -10.56 18.45
N TYR A 102 2.03 -11.53 18.91
CA TYR A 102 2.14 -12.07 20.27
C TYR A 102 2.90 -13.40 20.35
N HIS A 103 3.51 -13.85 19.24
CA HIS A 103 4.31 -15.06 19.24
C HIS A 103 5.58 -14.88 20.10
N PRO A 104 5.93 -15.82 21.01
CA PRO A 104 7.06 -15.67 21.92
C PRO A 104 8.41 -15.54 21.22
N ASP A 105 8.55 -16.15 20.04
CA ASP A 105 9.76 -16.08 19.21
C ASP A 105 9.78 -14.87 18.26
N GLY A 106 8.74 -14.03 18.30
CA GLY A 106 8.52 -12.95 17.34
C GLY A 106 8.21 -13.46 15.93
N ILE A 107 8.29 -12.54 14.96
CA ILE A 107 8.07 -12.82 13.54
C ILE A 107 9.41 -12.90 12.81
N GLY A 108 9.53 -13.82 11.84
CA GLY A 108 10.71 -13.89 10.97
C GLY A 108 10.62 -12.97 9.75
N LYS A 109 11.77 -12.62 9.14
CA LYS A 109 11.85 -11.74 7.96
C LYS A 109 10.95 -12.17 6.80
N GLN A 110 10.90 -13.48 6.52
CA GLN A 110 10.04 -14.03 5.46
C GLN A 110 8.54 -13.87 5.76
N HIS A 111 8.14 -14.02 7.02
CA HIS A 111 6.75 -13.82 7.43
C HIS A 111 6.34 -12.35 7.36
N LEU A 112 7.22 -11.43 7.79
CA LEU A 112 6.95 -10.00 7.65
C LEU A 112 6.80 -9.59 6.18
N HIS A 113 7.65 -10.13 5.30
CA HIS A 113 7.53 -9.91 3.86
C HIS A 113 6.21 -10.44 3.30
N LYS A 114 5.77 -11.64 3.72
CA LYS A 114 4.46 -12.18 3.38
C LYS A 114 3.34 -11.22 3.82
N PHE A 115 3.38 -10.72 5.06
CA PHE A 115 2.35 -9.80 5.53
C PHE A 115 2.33 -8.47 4.80
N LEU A 116 3.48 -7.93 4.40
CA LEU A 116 3.54 -6.72 3.57
C LEU A 116 2.83 -6.93 2.23
N LEU A 117 3.03 -8.09 1.60
CA LEU A 117 2.34 -8.45 0.37
C LEU A 117 0.84 -8.66 0.60
N ASP A 118 0.46 -9.44 1.59
CA ASP A 118 -0.97 -9.72 1.86
C ASP A 118 -1.73 -8.42 2.19
N PHE A 119 -1.10 -7.53 2.97
CA PHE A 119 -1.69 -6.26 3.36
C PHE A 119 -1.78 -5.27 2.20
N GLY A 120 -0.76 -5.18 1.34
CA GLY A 120 -0.82 -4.36 0.14
C GLY A 120 -1.99 -4.77 -0.77
N GLU A 121 -2.29 -6.07 -0.84
CA GLU A 121 -3.38 -6.59 -1.68
C GLU A 121 -4.73 -6.15 -1.11
N ILE A 122 -4.87 -6.26 0.21
CA ILE A 122 -6.05 -5.79 0.94
C ILE A 122 -6.26 -4.30 0.69
N VAL A 123 -5.20 -3.50 0.74
CA VAL A 123 -5.27 -2.05 0.52
C VAL A 123 -5.72 -1.72 -0.91
N GLU A 124 -5.24 -2.43 -1.94
CA GLU A 124 -5.69 -2.27 -3.32
C GLU A 124 -7.14 -2.71 -3.53
N LEU A 125 -7.53 -3.88 -3.02
CA LEU A 125 -8.91 -4.36 -3.14
C LEU A 125 -9.90 -3.42 -2.43
N LEU A 126 -9.52 -2.94 -1.24
CA LEU A 126 -10.32 -1.94 -0.52
C LEU A 126 -10.41 -0.62 -1.29
N LYS A 127 -9.38 -0.22 -2.04
CA LYS A 127 -9.46 0.96 -2.91
C LYS A 127 -10.45 0.74 -4.04
N GLU A 128 -10.40 -0.39 -4.74
CA GLU A 128 -11.29 -0.69 -5.88
C GLU A 128 -12.77 -0.69 -5.46
N GLU A 129 -13.08 -1.31 -4.33
CA GLU A 129 -14.44 -1.37 -3.74
C GLU A 129 -14.96 0.02 -3.31
N LEU A 130 -14.07 0.99 -3.09
CA LEU A 130 -14.44 2.36 -2.77
C LEU A 130 -14.66 3.28 -3.98
N VAL A 131 -14.30 2.84 -5.18
CA VAL A 131 -14.50 3.60 -6.43
C VAL A 131 -15.92 3.43 -6.99
N GLU A 132 -16.78 2.61 -6.38
CA GLU A 132 -18.22 2.51 -6.71
C GLU A 132 -19.07 3.72 -6.25
N ILE A 133 -18.53 4.93 -6.37
CA ILE A 133 -19.31 6.16 -6.43
C ILE A 133 -19.70 6.34 -7.91
N PRO A 134 -20.99 6.51 -8.25
CA PRO A 134 -21.53 6.29 -9.59
C PRO A 134 -20.72 6.98 -10.69
N ALA A 135 -20.46 6.21 -11.76
CA ALA A 135 -19.64 6.56 -12.92
C ALA A 135 -20.07 7.82 -13.71
N SER A 136 -21.08 8.56 -13.27
CA SER A 136 -21.54 9.81 -13.89
C SER A 136 -20.65 11.03 -13.58
N GLU A 137 -19.68 10.92 -12.66
CA GLU A 137 -18.83 12.06 -12.24
C GLU A 137 -17.32 11.80 -12.33
N GLN A 138 -16.86 10.74 -13.00
CA GLN A 138 -15.42 10.59 -13.27
C GLN A 138 -14.99 11.56 -14.38
N VAL A 139 -14.67 12.78 -13.97
CA VAL A 139 -13.77 13.66 -14.71
C VAL A 139 -12.53 12.86 -15.06
N GLN A 140 -12.12 12.94 -16.33
CA GLN A 140 -10.90 12.38 -16.92
C GLN A 140 -9.63 12.94 -16.23
N GLU A 141 -9.44 12.65 -14.95
CA GLU A 141 -8.16 12.82 -14.28
C GLU A 141 -7.28 11.67 -14.75
N LYS A 142 -6.42 12.03 -15.71
CA LYS A 142 -5.39 11.22 -16.34
C LYS A 142 -4.87 10.13 -15.40
N LYS A 143 -4.99 8.89 -15.87
CA LYS A 143 -4.26 7.69 -15.45
C LYS A 143 -2.79 8.01 -15.12
N TRP A 144 -2.54 8.43 -13.89
CA TRP A 144 -1.30 8.17 -13.18
C TRP A 144 -1.61 7.05 -12.18
N ILE A 145 -2.07 5.93 -12.71
CA ILE A 145 -1.89 4.66 -12.02
C ILE A 145 -0.38 4.50 -11.99
N PHE A 146 0.24 4.74 -10.84
CA PHE A 146 1.67 4.60 -10.66
C PHE A 146 2.09 3.22 -11.20
N PRO A 147 2.85 3.14 -12.31
CA PRO A 147 3.23 1.86 -12.90
C PRO A 147 4.10 1.04 -11.95
N PHE A 148 4.68 1.65 -10.91
CA PHE A 148 5.58 0.98 -9.97
C PHE A 148 4.91 0.05 -8.98
N ALA A 149 3.77 0.42 -8.37
CA ALA A 149 3.03 -0.50 -7.49
C ALA A 149 2.63 -1.76 -8.26
N LYS A 150 2.15 -1.61 -9.50
CA LYS A 150 1.81 -2.73 -10.39
C LYS A 150 3.03 -3.54 -10.86
N VAL A 151 4.16 -2.90 -11.17
CA VAL A 151 5.40 -3.60 -11.59
C VAL A 151 6.06 -4.34 -10.42
N LEU A 152 6.04 -3.77 -9.22
CA LEU A 152 6.44 -4.45 -7.98
C LEU A 152 5.49 -5.61 -7.68
N TRP A 153 4.17 -5.42 -7.81
CA TRP A 153 3.16 -6.45 -7.62
C TRP A 153 3.30 -7.63 -8.59
N ASP A 154 3.38 -7.34 -9.90
CA ASP A 154 3.46 -8.36 -10.95
C ASP A 154 4.77 -9.16 -10.85
N LYS A 155 5.87 -8.56 -10.37
CA LYS A 155 7.14 -9.29 -10.17
C LYS A 155 7.21 -10.04 -8.85
N LEU A 156 6.65 -9.51 -7.76
CA LEU A 156 6.67 -10.16 -6.43
C LEU A 156 5.64 -11.29 -6.29
N VAL A 157 4.49 -11.20 -6.96
CA VAL A 157 3.41 -12.20 -6.85
C VAL A 157 3.60 -13.38 -7.81
N HIS A 158 4.33 -13.21 -8.93
CA HIS A 158 4.41 -14.24 -9.99
C HIS A 158 5.76 -14.98 -10.10
N LYS A 159 6.77 -14.71 -9.27
CA LYS A 159 8.01 -15.51 -9.26
C LYS A 159 8.27 -16.14 -7.90
N LYS A 160 8.54 -17.46 -7.95
CA LYS A 160 8.96 -18.31 -6.82
C LYS A 160 10.07 -17.63 -6.01
N PRO A 161 10.13 -17.88 -4.69
CA PRO A 161 11.00 -17.17 -3.77
C PRO A 161 12.46 -17.58 -4.00
N VAL A 162 13.13 -16.85 -4.88
CA VAL A 162 14.59 -16.72 -4.88
C VAL A 162 14.86 -15.23 -4.99
N GLN A 163 14.55 -14.49 -3.91
CA GLN A 163 14.93 -13.09 -3.83
C GLN A 163 16.45 -13.02 -3.74
N THR A 164 17.08 -12.63 -4.83
CA THR A 164 18.51 -12.31 -4.83
C THR A 164 18.72 -11.00 -4.07
N GLU A 165 19.85 -10.85 -3.39
CA GLU A 165 20.20 -9.65 -2.62
C GLU A 165 20.07 -8.36 -3.47
N THR A 166 20.32 -8.48 -4.77
CA THR A 166 20.12 -7.44 -5.80
C THR A 166 18.67 -6.99 -5.94
N GLU A 167 17.69 -7.91 -5.90
CA GLU A 167 16.27 -7.54 -5.99
C GLU A 167 15.81 -6.78 -4.75
N ILE A 168 16.28 -7.17 -3.56
CA ILE A 168 16.01 -6.46 -2.30
C ILE A 168 16.62 -5.05 -2.33
N GLN A 169 17.84 -4.92 -2.85
CA GLN A 169 18.49 -3.61 -3.02
C GLN A 169 17.74 -2.71 -4.02
N ILE A 170 17.26 -3.27 -5.13
CA ILE A 170 16.43 -2.53 -6.09
C ILE A 170 15.14 -2.02 -5.44
N ILE A 171 14.47 -2.85 -4.64
CA ILE A 171 13.26 -2.47 -3.91
C ILE A 171 13.55 -1.32 -2.93
N GLY A 172 14.65 -1.40 -2.17
CA GLY A 172 15.06 -0.36 -1.23
C GLY A 172 15.34 0.98 -1.93
N LEU A 173 16.07 0.96 -3.05
CA LEU A 173 16.36 2.16 -3.84
C LEU A 173 15.09 2.75 -4.47
N LEU A 174 14.13 1.93 -4.87
CA LEU A 174 12.86 2.41 -5.41
C LEU A 174 12.08 3.22 -4.36
N ALA A 175 11.96 2.69 -3.14
CA ALA A 175 11.30 3.40 -2.03
C ALA A 175 12.03 4.71 -1.67
N GLN A 176 13.36 4.71 -1.70
CA GLN A 176 14.17 5.90 -1.48
C GLN A 176 13.96 6.96 -2.56
N GLY A 177 13.92 6.55 -3.83
CA GLY A 177 13.67 7.44 -4.96
C GLY A 177 12.31 8.12 -4.89
N GLU A 178 11.27 7.37 -4.50
CA GLU A 178 9.92 7.93 -4.29
C GLU A 178 9.90 8.96 -3.17
N HIS A 179 10.56 8.69 -2.04
CA HIS A 179 10.67 9.63 -0.94
C HIS A 179 11.41 10.92 -1.34
N LEU A 180 12.45 10.83 -2.16
CA LEU A 180 13.21 11.99 -2.65
C LEU A 180 12.38 12.85 -3.60
N VAL A 181 11.63 12.22 -4.51
CA VAL A 181 10.72 12.93 -5.42
C VAL A 181 9.57 13.59 -4.66
N ALA A 182 8.99 12.91 -3.66
CA ALA A 182 7.94 13.48 -2.81
C ALA A 182 8.42 14.72 -2.03
N ASN A 183 9.71 14.78 -1.70
CA ASN A 183 10.33 15.91 -1.00
C ASN A 183 10.94 16.97 -1.94
N ASN A 184 10.65 16.93 -3.23
CA ASN A 184 11.19 17.82 -4.27
C ASN A 184 12.73 17.77 -4.45
N ASP A 185 13.40 16.72 -3.97
CA ASP A 185 14.83 16.49 -4.26
C ASP A 185 14.99 15.69 -5.55
N VAL A 186 14.78 16.40 -6.67
CA VAL A 186 14.80 15.82 -8.02
C VAL A 186 16.20 15.35 -8.43
N HIS A 187 17.26 15.96 -7.88
CA HIS A 187 18.63 15.59 -8.21
C HIS A 187 18.99 14.23 -7.59
N ALA A 188 18.76 14.09 -6.27
CA ALA A 188 18.99 12.83 -5.58
C ALA A 188 18.08 11.71 -6.12
N GLY A 189 16.80 12.02 -6.40
CA GLY A 189 15.89 11.04 -7.01
C GLY A 189 16.37 10.54 -8.38
N ARG A 190 17.02 11.40 -9.17
CA ARG A 190 17.59 11.02 -10.48
C ARG A 190 18.83 10.12 -10.33
N GLU A 191 19.67 10.37 -9.33
CA GLU A 191 20.81 9.50 -9.02
C GLU A 191 20.35 8.12 -8.55
N THR A 192 19.34 8.06 -7.68
CA THR A 192 18.72 6.80 -7.26
C THR A 192 18.14 6.03 -8.45
N TYR A 193 17.50 6.73 -9.39
CA TYR A 193 17.00 6.12 -10.63
C TYR A 193 18.11 5.54 -11.51
N HIS A 194 19.26 6.22 -11.60
CA HIS A 194 20.42 5.68 -12.31
C HIS A 194 20.97 4.42 -11.65
N GLN A 195 21.05 4.39 -10.31
CA GLN A 195 21.50 3.21 -9.56
C GLN A 195 20.55 2.01 -9.77
N ILE A 196 19.24 2.25 -9.77
CA ILE A 196 18.23 1.23 -10.05
C ILE A 196 18.43 0.64 -11.45
N ASN A 197 18.64 1.47 -12.47
CA ASN A 197 18.85 0.99 -13.85
C ASN A 197 20.15 0.18 -14.01
N THR A 198 21.22 0.56 -13.30
CA THR A 198 22.46 -0.21 -13.29
C THR A 198 22.22 -1.60 -12.69
N LEU A 199 21.61 -1.68 -11.51
CA LEU A 199 21.30 -2.95 -10.85
C LEU A 199 20.34 -3.81 -11.68
N PHE A 200 19.39 -3.19 -12.39
CA PHE A 200 18.50 -3.90 -13.31
C PHE A 200 19.24 -4.49 -14.51
N SER A 201 20.27 -3.82 -15.01
CA SER A 201 21.08 -4.30 -16.14
C SER A 201 21.99 -5.47 -15.76
N ASP A 202 22.31 -5.59 -14.47
CA ASP A 202 23.15 -6.65 -13.91
C ASP A 202 22.35 -7.91 -13.51
N LEU A 203 21.00 -7.85 -13.55
CA LEU A 203 20.17 -9.04 -13.34
C LEU A 203 20.26 -9.96 -14.56
N PRO A 204 20.59 -11.25 -14.39
CA PRO A 204 20.63 -12.19 -15.51
C PRO A 204 19.24 -12.26 -16.17
N GLU A 205 19.19 -11.98 -17.48
CA GLU A 205 17.99 -12.24 -18.28
C GLU A 205 17.63 -13.72 -18.12
N GLY A 206 16.39 -13.98 -17.66
CA GLY A 206 16.04 -15.22 -16.98
C GLY A 206 16.43 -16.51 -17.70
N GLN A 207 17.04 -17.42 -16.92
CA GLN A 207 16.91 -18.87 -17.11
C GLN A 207 15.65 -19.39 -16.40
#